data_AF-A0A9N8JHM7-F1
#
_entry.id   AF-A0A9N8JHM7-F1
#
_cell.length_a   1.000
_cell.length_b   1.000
_cell.length_c   1.000
_cell.angle_alpha   90.00
_cell.angle_beta   90.00
_cell.angle_gamma   90.00
#
_symmetry.space_group_name_H-M   'P 1'
#
loop_
_entity.id
_entity.type
_entity.pdbx_description
1 polymer ?
#
loop_
_entity_poly.entity_id
_entity_poly.type
_entity_poly.pdbx_seq_one_letter_code
_entity_poly.pdbx_strand_id
1 'polypeptide(L)'
;MSSASSYASSTGAMASRLRTLALGSKPHINIVLNDERSSYSTLDKLSGKVEIVVSHSTRFDEIDIQFIGMLCDIAPLPHGD
;
A
#
# COMPACT_ATOMS: atom_id res chain seq x y z
N MET A 1 15.38 -49.50 -1.54
CA MET A 1 15.35 -48.58 -0.38
C MET A 1 16.55 -47.66 -0.53
N SER A 2 16.33 -46.39 -0.87
CA SER A 2 17.41 -45.43 -1.12
C SER A 2 17.34 -44.32 -0.08
N SER A 3 18.29 -44.30 0.86
CA SER A 3 18.40 -43.29 1.91
C SER A 3 19.17 -42.09 1.37
N ALA A 4 18.47 -40.98 1.11
CA ALA A 4 19.09 -39.69 0.83
C ALA A 4 19.07 -38.85 2.11
N SER A 5 20.21 -38.81 2.83
CA SER A 5 20.45 -37.88 3.93
C SER A 5 21.21 -36.68 3.38
N SER A 6 20.49 -35.67 2.90
CA SER A 6 21.06 -34.35 2.65
C SER A 6 21.02 -33.54 3.95
N TYR A 7 22.19 -33.37 4.56
CA TYR A 7 22.42 -32.43 5.66
C TYR A 7 22.27 -31.00 5.13
N ALA A 8 21.02 -30.54 4.98
CA ALA A 8 20.73 -29.15 4.68
C ALA A 8 21.06 -28.32 5.92
N SER A 9 22.19 -27.60 5.83
CA SER A 9 22.69 -26.64 6.81
C SER A 9 21.57 -25.76 7.37
N SER A 10 21.23 -25.98 8.64
CA SER A 10 20.15 -25.31 9.37
C SER A 10 20.49 -23.85 9.75
N THR A 11 21.64 -23.34 9.33
CA THR A 11 22.14 -22.02 9.73
C THR A 11 21.73 -20.90 8.75
N GLY A 12 21.41 -21.22 7.48
CA GLY A 12 21.04 -20.24 6.46
C GLY A 12 19.57 -19.76 6.50
N ALA A 13 18.65 -20.59 6.99
CA ALA A 13 17.21 -20.30 6.97
C ALA A 13 16.77 -19.28 8.06
N MET A 14 17.53 -19.17 9.15
CA MET A 14 17.24 -18.27 10.27
C MET A 14 17.64 -16.82 9.98
N ALA A 15 18.69 -16.61 9.19
CA ALA A 15 19.16 -15.27 8.81
C ALA A 15 18.21 -14.55 7.83
N SER A 16 17.43 -15.30 7.05
CA SER A 16 16.45 -14.74 6.10
C SER A 16 15.20 -14.20 6.80
N ARG A 17 14.71 -14.89 7.84
CA ARG A 17 13.49 -14.47 8.57
C ARG A 17 13.70 -13.24 9.47
N LEU A 18 14.93 -12.97 9.89
CA LEU A 18 15.26 -11.79 10.70
C LEU A 18 15.35 -10.50 9.87
N ARG A 19 15.58 -10.58 8.56
CA ARG A 19 15.66 -9.39 7.69
C ARG A 19 14.28 -8.83 7.33
N THR A 20 13.23 -9.67 7.38
CA THR A 20 11.84 -9.25 7.13
C THR A 20 11.21 -8.49 8.30
N LEU A 21 11.70 -8.68 9.52
CA LEU A 21 11.22 -7.93 10.70
C LEU A 21 11.77 -6.50 10.78
N ALA A 22 12.78 -6.17 9.97
CA ALA A 22 13.36 -4.84 9.83
C ALA A 22 12.80 -4.05 8.63
N LEU A 23 11.95 -4.66 7.79
CA LEU A 23 11.21 -3.94 6.76
C LEU A 23 10.03 -3.26 7.45
N GLY A 24 10.22 -1.96 7.70
CA GLY A 24 9.49 -1.13 8.65
C GLY A 24 7.98 -1.30 8.63
N SER A 25 7.39 -1.15 9.81
CA SER A 25 5.94 -1.03 9.98
C SER A 25 5.42 -0.02 8.97
N LYS A 26 4.65 -0.49 7.99
CA LYS A 26 4.01 0.36 6.99
C LYS A 26 3.17 1.40 7.76
N PRO A 27 3.41 2.71 7.57
CA PRO A 27 2.64 3.73 8.26
C PRO A 27 1.16 3.54 7.91
N HIS A 28 0.30 3.70 8.91
CA HIS A 28 -1.13 3.73 8.67
C HIS A 28 -1.50 5.13 8.20
N ILE A 29 -1.87 5.26 6.92
CA ILE A 29 -2.22 6.52 6.29
C ILE A 29 -3.72 6.54 6.06
N ASN A 30 -4.39 7.55 6.62
CA ASN A 30 -5.81 7.78 6.41
C ASN A 30 -6.02 9.17 5.80
N ILE A 31 -6.88 9.26 4.79
CA ILE A 31 -7.24 10.52 4.14
C ILE A 31 -8.69 10.80 4.48
N VAL A 32 -8.94 11.90 5.20
CA VAL A 32 -10.27 12.27 5.67
C VAL A 32 -10.67 13.58 5.02
N LEU A 33 -11.81 13.59 4.33
CA LEU A 33 -12.38 14.80 3.76
C LEU A 33 -13.25 15.51 4.80
N ASN A 34 -13.21 16.84 4.84
CA ASN A 34 -13.98 17.62 5.81
C ASN A 34 -15.49 17.54 5.55
N ASP A 35 -15.88 17.57 4.27
CA ASP A 35 -17.26 17.47 3.82
C ASP A 35 -17.42 16.19 3.02
N GLU A 36 -17.42 15.02 3.68
CA GLU A 36 -17.67 13.74 3.01
C GLU A 36 -19.05 13.73 2.35
N ARG A 37 -19.07 13.58 1.03
CA ARG A 37 -20.27 13.54 0.21
C ARG A 37 -20.21 12.35 -0.73
N SER A 38 -21.39 11.88 -1.16
CA SER A 38 -21.51 10.77 -2.12
C SER A 38 -20.96 11.13 -3.51
N SER A 39 -20.88 12.41 -3.84
CA SER A 39 -20.32 12.90 -5.11
C SER A 39 -19.82 14.33 -4.94
N TYR A 40 -18.83 14.68 -5.78
CA TYR A 40 -18.29 16.02 -5.92
C TYR A 40 -18.31 16.41 -7.40
N SER A 41 -18.51 17.70 -7.66
CA SER A 41 -18.49 18.31 -8.99
C SER A 41 -17.15 19.01 -9.25
N THR A 42 -16.91 19.40 -10.50
CA THR A 42 -15.66 20.04 -10.96
C THR A 42 -15.32 21.32 -10.22
N LEU A 43 -16.33 22.08 -9.78
CA LEU A 43 -16.14 23.35 -9.07
C LEU A 43 -16.20 23.19 -7.55
N ASP A 44 -16.41 21.97 -7.05
CA ASP A 44 -16.45 21.73 -5.61
C ASP A 44 -15.04 21.79 -5.03
N LYS A 45 -14.91 22.52 -3.92
CA LYS A 45 -13.67 22.56 -3.16
C LYS A 45 -13.53 21.29 -2.33
N LEU A 46 -12.57 20.44 -2.69
CA LEU A 46 -12.14 19.34 -1.84
C LEU A 46 -11.20 19.86 -0.75
N SER A 47 -11.53 19.60 0.51
CA SER A 47 -10.69 19.92 1.65
C SER A 47 -10.73 18.81 2.67
N GLY A 48 -9.63 18.61 3.40
CA GLY A 48 -9.49 17.49 4.30
C GLY A 48 -8.14 17.49 5.01
N LYS A 49 -7.86 16.38 5.70
CA LYS A 49 -6.61 16.12 6.40
C LYS A 49 -6.07 14.74 6.03
N VAL A 50 -4.74 14.62 6.03
CA VAL A 50 -4.04 13.34 5.93
C VAL A 50 -3.50 13.01 7.31
N GLU A 51 -3.89 11.87 7.85
CA GLU A 51 -3.45 11.36 9.14
C GLU A 51 -2.45 10.22 8.90
N ILE A 52 -1.22 10.42 9.37
CA ILE A 52 -0.15 9.44 9.25
C ILE A 52 0.19 8.95 10.66
N VAL A 53 -0.06 7.67 10.92
CA VAL A 53 0.24 7.02 12.21
C VAL A 53 1.41 6.06 12.03
N VAL A 54 2.45 6.27 12.83
CA VAL A 54 3.67 5.44 12.85
C VAL A 54 3.83 4.79 14.22
N SER A 55 4.31 3.53 14.22
CA SER A 55 4.49 2.76 15.46
C SER A 55 5.75 3.13 16.24
N HIS A 56 6.66 3.89 15.63
CA HIS A 56 7.92 4.33 16.23
C HIS A 56 8.27 5.73 15.73
N SER A 57 9.27 6.37 16.35
CA SER A 57 9.74 7.67 15.90
C SER A 57 10.31 7.55 14.48
N THR A 58 9.60 8.12 13.52
CA THR A 58 9.94 8.12 12.11
C THR A 58 10.10 9.56 11.65
N ARG A 59 11.19 9.87 10.95
CA ARG A 59 11.39 11.17 10.31
C ARG A 59 10.87 11.10 8.88
N PHE A 60 10.17 12.15 8.45
CA PHE A 60 9.73 12.33 7.08
C PHE A 60 10.54 13.48 6.48
N ASP A 61 11.20 13.23 5.35
CA ASP A 61 11.95 14.27 4.64
C ASP A 61 11.02 15.09 3.73
N GLU A 62 10.07 14.42 3.07
CA GLU A 62 9.08 15.00 2.16
C GLU A 62 7.75 14.24 2.23
N ILE A 63 6.63 14.95 2.07
CA ILE A 63 5.27 14.38 2.02
C ILE A 63 4.54 15.02 0.84
N ASP A 64 4.28 14.22 -0.20
CA ASP A 64 3.56 14.65 -1.39
C ASP A 64 2.11 14.17 -1.37
N ILE A 65 1.19 15.07 -1.72
CA ILE A 65 -0.24 14.77 -1.86
C ILE A 65 -0.64 15.08 -3.30
N GLN A 66 -1.20 14.09 -3.99
CA GLN A 66 -1.65 14.23 -5.38
C GLN A 66 -3.12 13.81 -5.51
N PHE A 67 -3.89 14.61 -6.23
CA PHE A 67 -5.26 14.29 -6.62
C PHE A 67 -5.25 13.78 -8.07
N ILE A 68 -5.54 12.50 -8.27
CA ILE A 68 -5.54 11.85 -9.58
C ILE A 68 -6.98 11.49 -9.96
N GLY A 69 -7.50 12.14 -10.99
CA GLY A 69 -8.77 11.76 -11.63
C GLY A 69 -8.50 11.11 -12.97
N MET A 70 -9.01 9.90 -13.20
CA MET A 70 -8.91 9.21 -14.49
C MET A 70 -10.31 8.88 -15.00
N LEU A 71 -10.58 9.24 -16.25
CA LEU A 71 -11.74 8.71 -16.97
C LEU A 71 -11.40 7.29 -17.40
N CYS A 72 -12.20 6.33 -16.94
CA CYS A 72 -12.07 4.95 -17.37
C CYS A 72 -13.08 4.72 -18.49
N ASP A 73 -12.65 4.84 -19.74
CA ASP A 73 -13.48 4.47 -20.89
C ASP A 73 -13.63 2.95 -20.89
N ILE A 74 -14.79 2.48 -20.43
CA ILE A 74 -15.13 1.05 -20.47
C ILE A 74 -15.41 0.72 -21.93
N ALA A 75 -14.46 0.07 -22.60
CA ALA A 75 -14.64 -0.37 -23.98
C ALA A 75 -15.90 -1.27 -24.07
N PRO A 76 -16.77 -1.09 -25.09
CA PRO A 76 -17.92 -1.97 -25.28
C PRO A 76 -17.43 -3.41 -25.47
N LEU A 77 -17.96 -4.33 -24.67
CA LEU A 77 -17.73 -5.77 -24.88
C LEU A 77 -18.23 -6.14 -26.28
N PRO A 78 -17.47 -6.92 -27.07
CA PRO A 78 -17.96 -7.40 -28.35
C PRO A 78 -19.17 -8.33 -28.08
N HIS A 79 -20.34 -7.91 -28.53
CA HIS A 79 -21.47 -8.82 -28.67
C HIS A 79 -21.07 -9.87 -29.72
N GLY A 80 -20.87 -11.11 -29.26
CA GLY A 80 -20.77 -12.26 -30.14
C GLY A 80 -22.17 -12.65 -30.61
N ASP A 81 -22.33 -12.67 -31.92
CA ASP A 81 -23.49 -13.24 -32.63
C ASP A 81 -23.61 -14.77 -32.40
#